data_AF-A0A8K0KAM3-F1
#
_entry.id   AF-A0A8K0KAM3-F1
#
_cell.length_a   1.000
_cell.length_b   1.000
_cell.length_c   1.000
_cell.angle_alpha   90.00
_cell.angle_beta   90.00
_cell.angle_gamma   90.00
#
_symmetry.space_group_name_H-M   'P 1'
#
loop_
_entity.id
_entity.type
_entity.pdbx_description
1 polymer ?
#
loop_
_entity_poly.entity_id
_entity_poly.type
_entity_poly.pdbx_seq_one_letter_code
_entity_poly.pdbx_strand_id
1 'polypeptide(L)'
;SNKHLFVPAERKVPKVRIETRQADVLASQRIIVAIDSWPRNSRYPQGHFVRALGPIGDRETENEVLLLEHDVPHSAFSEAVLADLPKMPWIITPE
;
A
#
# COMPACT_ATOMS: atom_id res chain seq x y z
N SER A 1 10.30 -22.03 -9.59
CA SER A 1 11.20 -21.10 -8.86
C SER A 1 10.34 -20.22 -7.99
N ASN A 2 10.62 -20.08 -6.69
CA ASN A 2 9.80 -19.24 -5.79
C ASN A 2 10.21 -17.76 -5.79
N LYS A 3 11.30 -17.43 -6.49
CA LYS A 3 11.85 -16.08 -6.60
C LYS A 3 11.21 -15.37 -7.78
N HIS A 4 10.61 -14.22 -7.51
CA HIS A 4 9.91 -13.37 -8.48
C HIS A 4 10.46 -11.94 -8.44
N LEU A 5 10.22 -11.18 -9.51
CA LEU A 5 10.55 -9.74 -9.56
C LEU A 5 9.27 -8.93 -9.44
N PHE A 6 9.22 -8.11 -8.41
CA PHE A 6 8.22 -7.06 -8.24
C PHE A 6 8.66 -5.82 -9.04
N VAL A 7 7.71 -5.20 -9.73
CA VAL A 7 7.91 -3.95 -10.47
C VAL A 7 7.14 -2.84 -9.74
N PRO A 8 7.83 -1.90 -9.07
CA PRO A 8 7.19 -0.76 -8.42
C PRO A 8 6.40 0.11 -9.39
N ALA A 9 5.41 0.85 -8.89
CA ALA A 9 4.67 1.82 -9.70
C ALA A 9 5.56 3.03 -10.04
N GLU A 10 6.32 3.54 -9.05
CA GLU A 10 7.31 4.59 -9.27
C GLU A 10 8.58 4.06 -9.99
N ARG A 11 8.88 4.64 -11.16
CA ARG A 11 9.96 4.18 -12.04
C ARG A 11 11.36 4.42 -11.48
N LYS A 12 11.51 5.34 -10.52
CA LYS A 12 12.79 5.59 -9.83
C LYS A 12 13.19 4.47 -8.88
N VAL A 13 12.24 3.65 -8.43
CA VAL A 13 12.51 2.53 -7.53
C VAL A 13 12.93 1.30 -8.37
N PRO A 14 14.07 0.67 -8.06
CA PRO A 14 14.49 -0.54 -8.77
C PRO A 14 13.52 -1.70 -8.49
N LYS A 15 13.45 -2.65 -9.43
CA LYS A 15 12.71 -3.90 -9.23
C LYS A 15 13.19 -4.62 -7.98
N VAL A 16 12.27 -5.17 -7.21
CA VAL A 16 12.56 -5.86 -5.94
C VAL A 16 12.41 -7.36 -6.14
N ARG A 17 13.36 -8.15 -5.64
CA ARG A 17 13.23 -9.60 -5.61
C ARG A 17 12.42 -10.01 -4.39
N ILE A 18 11.34 -10.74 -4.61
CA ILE A 18 10.50 -11.30 -3.55
C ILE A 18 10.42 -12.82 -3.66
N GLU A 19 10.22 -13.49 -2.53
CA GLU A 19 9.93 -14.91 -2.47
C GLU A 19 8.47 -15.14 -2.11
N THR A 20 7.73 -15.83 -2.97
CA THR A 20 6.31 -16.14 -2.72
C THR A 20 5.92 -17.44 -3.41
N ARG A 21 4.96 -18.15 -2.82
CA ARG A 21 4.32 -19.35 -3.39
C ARG A 21 2.99 -19.03 -4.09
N GLN A 22 2.55 -17.77 -4.05
CA GLN A 22 1.24 -17.33 -4.55
C GLN A 22 1.37 -16.46 -5.80
N ALA A 23 2.46 -16.61 -6.55
CA ALA A 23 2.79 -15.73 -7.68
C ALA A 23 1.67 -15.65 -8.73
N ASP A 24 1.01 -16.77 -9.02
CA ASP A 24 -0.07 -16.85 -10.01
C ASP A 24 -1.26 -15.95 -9.63
N VAL A 25 -1.58 -15.87 -8.33
CA VAL A 25 -2.69 -15.05 -7.82
C VAL A 25 -2.26 -13.58 -7.72
N LEU A 26 -1.05 -13.31 -7.24
CA LEU A 26 -0.56 -11.95 -7.05
C LEU A 26 -0.24 -11.24 -8.36
N ALA A 27 0.02 -11.98 -9.45
CA ALA A 27 0.35 -11.40 -10.75
C ALA A 27 -0.79 -10.55 -11.36
N SER A 28 -2.04 -10.79 -10.98
CA SER A 28 -3.21 -10.04 -11.43
C SER A 28 -3.62 -8.90 -10.48
N GLN A 29 -2.82 -8.61 -9.46
CA GLN A 29 -3.16 -7.68 -8.39
C GLN A 29 -2.11 -6.58 -8.22
N ARG A 30 -2.55 -5.41 -7.76
CA ARG A 30 -1.69 -4.40 -7.16
C ARG A 30 -1.31 -4.87 -5.75
N ILE A 31 -0.03 -4.87 -5.44
CA ILE A 31 0.50 -5.39 -4.17
C ILE A 31 1.49 -4.40 -3.56
N ILE A 32 1.59 -4.42 -2.23
CA ILE A 32 2.62 -3.70 -1.48
C ILE A 32 3.77 -4.66 -1.18
N VAL A 33 4.99 -4.19 -1.44
CA VAL A 33 6.24 -4.88 -1.11
C VAL A 33 7.10 -3.95 -0.27
N ALA A 34 7.64 -4.47 0.83
CA ALA A 34 8.63 -3.77 1.63
C ALA A 34 10.04 -4.26 1.27
N ILE A 35 10.99 -3.33 1.20
CA ILE A 35 12.41 -3.66 0.96
C ILE A 35 13.07 -3.96 2.31
N ASP A 36 13.74 -5.10 2.42
CA ASP A 36 14.37 -5.58 3.65
C ASP A 36 15.88 -5.31 3.66
N SER A 37 16.55 -5.64 2.55
CA SER A 37 18.00 -5.50 2.45
C SER A 37 18.47 -5.42 0.99
N TRP A 38 19.69 -4.92 0.79
CA TRP A 38 20.32 -4.93 -0.52
C TRP A 38 21.76 -5.47 -0.44
N PRO A 39 21.95 -6.80 -0.54
CA PRO A 39 23.28 -7.40 -0.53
C PRO A 39 24.17 -6.90 -1.67
N ARG A 40 25.46 -6.66 -1.39
CA ARG A 40 26.45 -6.13 -2.36
C ARG A 40 26.55 -6.92 -3.66
N ASN A 41 26.32 -8.24 -3.60
CA ASN A 41 26.37 -9.16 -4.75
C ASN A 41 25.04 -9.27 -5.49
N SER A 42 23.99 -8.55 -5.07
CA SER A 42 22.66 -8.63 -5.67
C SER A 42 22.36 -7.41 -6.54
N ARG A 43 22.00 -7.66 -7.80
CA ARG A 43 21.53 -6.61 -8.73
C ARG A 43 20.22 -5.94 -8.29
N TYR A 44 19.37 -6.68 -7.57
CA TYR A 44 18.06 -6.22 -7.11
C TYR A 44 17.99 -6.29 -5.58
N PRO A 45 17.37 -5.32 -4.89
CA PRO A 45 17.08 -5.44 -3.47
C PRO A 45 16.20 -6.65 -3.18
N GLN A 46 16.29 -7.16 -1.96
CA GLN A 46 15.44 -8.21 -1.44
C GLN A 46 14.33 -7.57 -0.61
N GLY A 47 13.13 -8.11 -0.73
CA GLY A 47 11.97 -7.65 0.01
C GLY A 47 10.95 -8.75 0.21
N HIS A 48 9.87 -8.40 0.90
CA HIS A 48 8.76 -9.30 1.17
C HIS A 48 7.42 -8.67 0.80
N PHE A 49 6.46 -9.54 0.49
CA PHE A 49 5.08 -9.16 0.27
C PHE A 49 4.43 -8.75 1.59
N VAL A 50 3.75 -7.60 1.60
CA VAL A 50 3.03 -7.08 2.77
C VAL A 50 1.54 -7.39 2.66
N ARG A 51 0.89 -6.88 1.60
CA ARG A 51 -0.54 -7.10 1.34
C ARG A 51 -0.89 -6.87 -0.13
N ALA A 52 -2.02 -7.44 -0.55
CA ALA A 52 -2.65 -7.11 -1.81
C ALA A 52 -3.61 -5.93 -1.60
N LEU A 53 -3.68 -5.03 -2.59
CA LEU A 53 -4.62 -3.92 -2.64
C LEU A 53 -5.90 -4.35 -3.36
N GLY A 54 -5.75 -4.95 -4.54
CA GLY A 54 -6.87 -5.39 -5.36
C GLY A 54 -6.46 -5.68 -6.81
N PRO A 55 -7.43 -5.98 -7.69
CA PRO A 55 -7.17 -6.29 -9.10
C PRO A 55 -6.56 -5.10 -9.86
N ILE A 56 -5.66 -5.39 -10.80
CA ILE A 56 -5.11 -4.35 -11.69
C ILE A 56 -6.24 -3.76 -12.55
N GLY A 57 -6.28 -2.42 -12.65
CA GLY A 57 -7.27 -1.69 -13.43
C GLY A 57 -8.62 -1.46 -12.73
N ASP A 58 -8.80 -1.97 -11.51
CA ASP A 58 -9.93 -1.58 -10.67
C ASP A 58 -9.76 -0.14 -10.17
N ARG A 59 -10.85 0.64 -10.22
CA ARG A 59 -10.80 2.09 -9.95
C ARG A 59 -10.41 2.40 -8.51
N GLU A 60 -10.97 1.69 -7.54
CA GLU A 60 -10.69 1.94 -6.12
C GLU A 60 -9.26 1.51 -5.79
N THR A 61 -8.82 0.38 -6.35
CA THR A 61 -7.45 -0.12 -6.19
C THR A 61 -6.40 0.86 -6.75
N GLU A 62 -6.59 1.37 -7.98
CA GLU A 62 -5.65 2.32 -8.57
C GLU A 62 -5.64 3.67 -7.83
N ASN A 63 -6.78 4.10 -7.28
CA ASN A 63 -6.85 5.27 -6.42
C ASN A 63 -6.06 5.07 -5.12
N GLU A 64 -6.20 3.92 -4.46
CA GLU A 64 -5.41 3.60 -3.26
C GLU A 64 -3.90 3.58 -3.56
N VAL A 65 -3.48 2.98 -4.69
CA VAL A 65 -2.07 3.00 -5.13
C VAL A 65 -1.55 4.43 -5.26
N LEU A 66 -2.32 5.31 -5.91
CA LEU A 66 -1.93 6.70 -6.11
C LEU A 66 -1.73 7.43 -4.77
N LEU A 67 -2.65 7.25 -3.83
CA LEU A 67 -2.57 7.88 -2.51
C LEU A 67 -1.36 7.39 -1.72
N LEU A 68 -1.07 6.08 -1.78
CA LEU A 68 0.08 5.47 -1.11
C LEU A 68 1.42 5.96 -1.67
N GLU A 69 1.57 6.02 -3.00
CA GLU A 69 2.80 6.48 -3.65
C GLU A 69 3.13 7.95 -3.35
N HIS A 70 2.12 8.76 -3.06
CA HIS A 70 2.27 10.17 -2.70
C HIS A 70 2.24 10.44 -1.18
N ASP A 71 2.29 9.39 -0.36
CA ASP A 71 2.26 9.49 1.11
C ASP A 71 1.05 10.30 1.63
N VAL A 72 -0.11 10.13 0.98
CA VAL A 72 -1.37 10.77 1.37
C VAL A 72 -2.10 9.85 2.36
N PRO A 73 -2.23 10.23 3.64
CA PRO A 73 -2.95 9.41 4.62
C PRO A 73 -4.45 9.42 4.30
N HIS A 74 -4.98 8.23 4.00
CA HIS A 74 -6.38 8.03 3.56
C HIS A 74 -7.13 7.00 4.41
N SER A 75 -6.57 6.61 5.56
CA SER A 75 -7.28 5.82 6.56
C SER A 75 -8.40 6.63 7.21
N ALA A 76 -9.44 5.96 7.68
CA ALA A 76 -10.47 6.61 8.50
C ALA A 76 -9.86 7.25 9.76
N PHE A 77 -10.49 8.31 10.25
CA PHE A 77 -10.11 8.91 11.53
C PHE A 77 -10.27 7.88 12.66
N SER A 78 -9.36 7.94 13.64
CA SER A 78 -9.44 7.08 14.82
C SER A 78 -10.66 7.43 15.68
N GLU A 79 -11.13 6.47 16.47
CA GLU A 79 -12.25 6.68 17.40
C GLU A 79 -11.99 7.83 18.38
N ALA A 80 -10.73 8.01 18.82
CA ALA A 80 -10.35 9.12 19.70
C ALA A 80 -10.56 10.48 19.02
N VAL A 81 -10.17 10.61 17.75
CA VAL A 81 -10.39 11.83 16.96
C VAL A 81 -11.88 12.07 16.71
N LEU A 82 -12.64 11.00 16.46
CA LEU A 82 -14.09 11.10 16.28
C LEU A 82 -14.82 11.48 17.58
N ALA A 83 -14.27 11.13 18.75
CA ALA A 83 -14.83 11.49 20.05
C ALA A 83 -14.75 12.99 20.36
N ASP A 84 -13.84 13.73 19.71
CA ASP A 84 -13.72 15.18 19.83
C ASP A 84 -14.74 15.94 18.97
N LEU A 85 -15.52 15.24 18.14
CA LEU A 85 -16.59 15.84 17.36
C LEU A 85 -17.74 16.32 18.28
N PRO A 86 -18.43 17.41 17.91
CA PRO A 86 -19.61 17.84 18.66
C PRO A 86 -20.68 16.74 18.66
N LYS A 87 -21.39 16.62 19.78
CA LYS A 87 -22.55 15.72 19.86
C LYS A 87 -23.62 16.18 18.89
N MET A 88 -24.14 15.25 18.10
CA MET A 88 -25.24 15.49 17.17
C MET A 88 -26.60 15.18 17.82
N PRO A 89 -27.66 15.94 17.51
CA PRO A 89 -27.67 17.10 16.61
C PRO A 89 -26.97 18.31 17.23
N TRP A 90 -26.08 18.94 16.46
CA TRP A 90 -25.45 20.18 16.87
C TRP A 90 -26.45 21.33 16.75
N ILE A 91 -26.66 22.06 17.85
CA ILE A 91 -27.50 23.24 17.91
C ILE A 91 -26.67 24.44 18.36
N ILE A 92 -27.03 25.63 17.87
CA ILE A 92 -26.38 26.89 18.27
C ILE A 92 -26.58 27.08 19.77
N THR A 93 -25.50 27.33 20.50
CA THR A 93 -25.56 27.62 21.95
C THR A 93 -26.11 29.03 22.14
N PRO A 94 -27.20 29.23 22.91
CA PRO A 94 -27.68 30.58 23.25
C PRO A 94 -26.62 31.36 24.02
N GLU A 95 -26.62 32.69 23.88
CA GLU A 95 -25.74 33.61 24.63
C GLU A 95 -25.91 33.50 26.16
#